data_AF-A0A0D8Y3Z5-F1
#
_entry.id   AF-A0A0D8Y3Z5-F1
#
_cell.length_a   1.000
_cell.length_b   1.000
_cell.length_c   1.000
_cell.angle_alpha   90.00
_cell.angle_beta   90.00
_cell.angle_gamma   90.00
#
_symmetry.space_group_name_H-M   'P 1'
#
loop_
_entity.id
_entity.type
_entity.pdbx_description
1 polymer ?
#
loop_
_entity_poly.entity_id
_entity_poly.type
_entity_poly.pdbx_seq_one_letter_code
_entity_poly.pdbx_strand_id
1 'polypeptide(L)'
;MAYCLKFQRRDGCGKTKACLFKPLGCDPNLDCTIGLVFFVVGPNKLRVEMVATSLIPTVQQQYIAIGFSDDPLMGEDMVTECVMSDMGQFAGWEPEVFVSYNHGKANDRIFLNEEEHRTLFSNISSQVIDGRLVCHFTRQIIPKIDNKNGLVGSLDKDFYVMAATGSAQPDEVNAHDMNHGSHFYPIVSSARINPSQVGEIKYNHLLDTNMIQKQPATNAKPSSSTPTVSTSSNRSDSETENSSTSSISVAFAIIALLNRLL
;
A
#
# COMPACT_ATOMS: atom_id res chain seq x y z
N MET A 1 -4.27 14.42 23.19
CA MET A 1 -5.01 13.15 23.09
C MET A 1 -4.48 12.40 21.88
N ALA A 2 -3.78 11.29 22.09
CA ALA A 2 -3.36 10.43 20.99
C ALA A 2 -4.58 9.63 20.53
N TYR A 3 -5.00 9.80 19.28
CA TYR A 3 -6.02 8.95 18.67
C TYR A 3 -5.38 7.59 18.39
N CYS A 4 -5.72 6.58 19.19
CA CYS A 4 -5.35 5.18 18.92
C CYS A 4 -6.03 4.72 17.62
N LEU A 5 -5.27 4.06 16.73
CA LEU A 5 -5.79 3.51 15.48
C LEU A 5 -6.76 2.37 15.81
N LYS A 6 -8.07 2.61 15.71
CA LYS A 6 -9.09 1.58 15.92
C LYS A 6 -9.51 0.93 14.61
N PHE A 7 -9.62 -0.40 14.61
CA PHE A 7 -10.18 -1.14 13.48
C PHE A 7 -11.69 -0.89 13.40
N GLN A 8 -12.22 -0.60 12.20
CA GLN A 8 -13.63 -0.25 12.08
C GLN A 8 -14.54 -1.48 12.25
N ARG A 9 -15.63 -1.30 12.99
CA ARG A 9 -16.54 -2.37 13.45
C ARG A 9 -17.20 -3.13 12.29
N ARG A 10 -17.74 -4.31 12.65
CA ARG A 10 -18.58 -5.22 11.82
C ARG A 10 -19.80 -4.57 11.13
N ASP A 11 -20.09 -3.31 11.44
CA ASP A 11 -21.20 -2.56 10.87
C ASP A 11 -21.04 -2.49 9.33
N GLY A 12 -22.06 -3.00 8.63
CA GLY A 12 -22.09 -3.05 7.16
C GLY A 12 -21.57 -4.35 6.54
N CYS A 13 -21.02 -5.29 7.32
CA CYS A 13 -20.58 -6.59 6.82
C CYS A 13 -21.71 -7.36 6.11
N GLY A 14 -21.42 -7.85 4.91
CA GLY A 14 -22.38 -8.57 4.06
C GLY A 14 -23.41 -7.67 3.35
N LYS A 15 -23.35 -6.34 3.56
CA LYS A 15 -24.24 -5.37 2.89
C LYS A 15 -23.44 -4.34 2.11
N THR A 16 -22.65 -3.54 2.82
CA THR A 16 -21.84 -2.44 2.28
C THR A 16 -20.34 -2.69 2.44
N LYS A 17 -19.96 -3.76 3.14
CA LYS A 17 -18.57 -4.17 3.33
C LYS A 17 -18.44 -5.68 3.19
N ALA A 18 -17.31 -6.12 2.65
CA ALA A 18 -16.91 -7.51 2.69
C ALA A 18 -16.02 -7.71 3.92
N CYS A 19 -16.26 -8.80 4.64
CA CYS A 19 -15.63 -9.03 5.93
C CYS A 19 -15.28 -10.50 6.12
N LEU A 20 -14.06 -10.76 6.57
CA LEU A 20 -13.60 -12.09 6.98
C LEU A 20 -13.02 -11.97 8.38
N PHE A 21 -13.44 -12.85 9.29
CA PHE A 21 -13.05 -12.82 10.69
C PHE A 21 -12.71 -14.22 11.19
N LYS A 22 -11.64 -14.33 11.99
CA LYS A 22 -11.25 -15.54 12.69
C LYS A 22 -11.04 -15.25 14.18
N PRO A 23 -11.67 -16.02 15.08
CA PRO A 23 -12.73 -17.00 14.80
C PRO A 23 -13.99 -16.35 14.22
N LEU A 24 -14.89 -17.14 13.61
CA LEU A 24 -16.14 -16.59 13.08
C LEU A 24 -16.94 -15.88 14.19
N GLY A 25 -17.37 -14.65 13.93
CA GLY A 25 -18.19 -13.88 14.87
C GLY A 25 -17.42 -13.13 15.97
N CYS A 26 -16.09 -13.16 15.97
CA CYS A 26 -15.28 -12.33 16.86
C CYS A 26 -15.51 -10.81 16.61
N ASP A 27 -15.16 -10.00 17.62
CA ASP A 27 -15.00 -8.57 17.53
C ASP A 27 -13.54 -8.23 17.15
N PRO A 28 -13.31 -7.54 16.03
CA PRO A 28 -11.96 -7.21 15.56
C PRO A 28 -11.16 -6.33 16.52
N ASN A 29 -11.83 -5.61 17.43
CA ASN A 29 -11.17 -4.78 18.43
C ASN A 29 -10.92 -5.51 19.77
N LEU A 30 -11.40 -6.76 19.92
CA LEU A 30 -11.33 -7.48 21.19
C LEU A 30 -10.68 -8.85 21.05
N ASP A 31 -11.24 -9.74 20.23
CA ASP A 31 -10.96 -11.17 20.29
C ASP A 31 -10.74 -11.85 18.92
N CYS A 32 -10.76 -11.10 17.81
CA CYS A 32 -10.32 -11.67 16.53
C CYS A 32 -8.82 -11.94 16.51
N THR A 33 -8.41 -13.12 16.04
CA THR A 33 -7.03 -13.44 15.69
C THR A 33 -6.65 -12.85 14.33
N ILE A 34 -7.57 -12.89 13.37
CA ILE A 34 -7.43 -12.24 12.06
C ILE A 34 -8.76 -11.59 11.71
N GLY A 35 -8.74 -10.34 11.28
CA GLY A 35 -9.90 -9.62 10.78
C GLY A 35 -9.53 -8.84 9.52
N LEU A 36 -10.39 -8.94 8.51
CA LEU A 36 -10.26 -8.23 7.25
C LEU A 36 -11.60 -7.60 6.91
N VAL A 37 -11.58 -6.32 6.56
CA VAL A 37 -12.73 -5.56 6.05
C VAL A 37 -12.29 -4.77 4.84
N PHE A 38 -13.06 -4.81 3.76
CA PHE A 38 -12.81 -3.97 2.59
C PHE A 38 -14.09 -3.50 1.91
N PHE A 39 -14.01 -2.33 1.30
CA PHE A 39 -15.11 -1.67 0.58
C PHE A 39 -14.61 -0.51 -0.27
N VAL A 40 -15.34 -0.17 -1.31
CA VAL A 40 -15.08 0.96 -2.20
C VAL A 40 -15.46 2.26 -1.49
N VAL A 41 -14.54 3.22 -1.49
CA VAL A 41 -14.69 4.55 -0.84
C VAL A 41 -14.69 5.70 -1.83
N GLY A 42 -14.56 5.42 -3.13
CA GLY A 42 -14.60 6.43 -4.18
C GLY A 42 -14.15 5.87 -5.53
N PRO A 43 -14.06 6.73 -6.56
CA PRO A 43 -13.59 6.32 -7.89
C PRO A 43 -12.21 5.69 -7.79
N ASN A 44 -12.10 4.46 -8.29
CA ASN A 44 -10.88 3.66 -8.29
C ASN A 44 -10.21 3.51 -6.91
N LYS A 45 -10.96 3.49 -5.80
CA LYS A 45 -10.40 3.46 -4.44
C LYS A 45 -11.05 2.36 -3.59
N LEU A 46 -10.28 1.32 -3.29
CA LEU A 46 -10.65 0.27 -2.35
C LEU A 46 -10.00 0.53 -0.99
N ARG A 47 -10.81 0.72 0.04
CA ARG A 47 -10.36 0.79 1.43
C ARG A 47 -10.19 -0.63 1.95
N VAL A 48 -9.04 -0.90 2.56
CA VAL A 48 -8.72 -2.19 3.20
C VAL A 48 -8.33 -1.94 4.66
N GLU A 49 -8.97 -2.67 5.55
CA GLU A 49 -8.76 -2.63 6.99
C GLU A 49 -8.45 -4.03 7.49
N MET A 50 -7.33 -4.16 8.18
CA MET A 50 -6.79 -5.44 8.64
C MET A 50 -6.42 -5.37 10.11
N VAL A 51 -6.72 -6.43 10.84
CA VAL A 51 -6.27 -6.63 12.22
C VAL A 51 -5.78 -8.06 12.43
N ALA A 52 -4.67 -8.23 13.14
CA ALA A 52 -4.20 -9.54 13.60
C ALA A 52 -3.75 -9.48 15.06
N THR A 53 -3.83 -10.60 15.77
CA THR A 53 -3.14 -10.75 17.07
C THR A 53 -1.64 -10.84 16.84
N SER A 54 -0.85 -10.11 17.64
CA SER A 54 0.61 -10.20 17.63
C SER A 54 1.09 -11.59 18.02
N LEU A 55 2.16 -12.03 17.37
CA LEU A 55 2.83 -13.29 17.67
C LEU A 55 3.47 -13.26 19.06
N ILE A 56 3.47 -14.43 19.69
CA ILE A 56 4.10 -14.69 20.99
C ILE A 56 5.04 -15.90 20.83
N PRO A 57 6.35 -15.77 21.15
CA PRO A 57 7.01 -14.55 21.60
C PRO A 57 7.04 -13.46 20.52
N THR A 58 7.17 -12.22 20.97
CA THR A 58 7.30 -11.02 20.13
C THR A 58 8.49 -11.17 19.17
N VAL A 59 8.31 -10.80 17.90
CA VAL A 59 9.34 -10.87 16.85
C VAL A 59 9.55 -9.50 16.23
N GLN A 60 10.76 -9.25 15.74
CA GLN A 60 11.17 -7.93 15.24
C GLN A 60 10.22 -7.32 14.19
N GLN A 61 9.74 -8.14 13.25
CA GLN A 61 8.77 -7.73 12.23
C GLN A 61 7.68 -8.77 12.09
N GLN A 62 6.45 -8.28 11.93
CA GLN A 62 5.25 -9.08 11.77
C GLN A 62 4.44 -8.52 10.61
N TYR A 63 3.64 -9.36 9.97
CA TYR A 63 2.78 -8.95 8.88
C TYR A 63 1.33 -9.37 9.08
N ILE A 64 0.44 -8.62 8.44
CA ILE A 64 -0.90 -9.08 8.05
C ILE A 64 -1.07 -8.84 6.56
N ALA A 65 -1.60 -9.83 5.85
CA ALA A 65 -1.74 -9.82 4.41
C ALA A 65 -3.16 -10.14 3.97
N ILE A 66 -3.56 -9.55 2.83
CA ILE A 66 -4.75 -9.90 2.06
C ILE A 66 -4.30 -10.51 0.72
N GLY A 67 -4.86 -11.67 0.39
CA GLY A 67 -4.66 -12.35 -0.89
C GLY A 67 -5.91 -12.33 -1.75
N PHE A 68 -5.73 -12.18 -3.06
CA PHE A 68 -6.78 -12.26 -4.07
C PHE A 68 -6.44 -13.41 -5.01
N SER A 69 -7.20 -14.50 -4.89
CA SER A 69 -6.96 -15.76 -5.60
C SER A 69 -8.10 -16.10 -6.56
N ASP A 70 -7.77 -16.80 -7.63
CA ASP A 70 -8.77 -17.38 -8.54
C ASP A 70 -9.34 -18.70 -8.02
N ASP A 71 -8.83 -19.27 -6.91
CA ASP A 71 -9.35 -20.49 -6.27
C ASP A 71 -9.24 -20.42 -4.73
N PRO A 72 -9.80 -21.36 -3.94
CA PRO A 72 -9.81 -21.25 -2.48
C PRO A 72 -8.50 -21.72 -1.81
N LEU A 73 -7.44 -21.97 -2.57
CA LEU A 73 -6.13 -22.44 -2.10
C LEU A 73 -5.06 -21.39 -2.39
N MET A 74 -4.10 -21.26 -1.47
CA MET A 74 -2.89 -20.47 -1.74
C MET A 74 -2.16 -21.08 -2.95
N GLY A 75 -1.89 -20.27 -3.96
CA GLY A 75 -1.33 -20.71 -5.22
C GLY A 75 -0.71 -19.55 -5.96
N GLU A 76 -1.31 -19.18 -7.08
CA GLU A 76 -0.92 -18.03 -7.89
C GLU A 76 -1.82 -16.84 -7.51
N ASP A 77 -1.40 -16.09 -6.49
CA ASP A 77 -2.26 -15.09 -5.84
C ASP A 77 -1.61 -13.71 -5.82
N MET A 78 -2.41 -12.68 -6.10
CA MET A 78 -1.99 -11.30 -5.83
C MET A 78 -2.13 -11.01 -4.34
N VAL A 79 -1.07 -10.52 -3.71
CA VAL A 79 -1.03 -10.26 -2.28
C VAL A 79 -0.74 -8.78 -2.01
N THR A 80 -1.36 -8.24 -0.98
CA THR A 80 -0.97 -6.98 -0.37
C THR A 80 -0.73 -7.24 1.11
N GLU A 81 0.46 -6.90 1.58
CA GLU A 81 0.89 -7.16 2.95
C GLU A 81 1.26 -5.86 3.65
N CYS A 82 1.00 -5.81 4.94
CA CYS A 82 1.38 -4.70 5.80
C CYS A 82 2.34 -5.21 6.86
N VAL A 83 3.56 -4.72 6.80
CA VAL A 83 4.65 -5.12 7.70
C VAL A 83 4.80 -4.05 8.77
N MET A 84 4.91 -4.50 10.01
CA MET A 84 5.00 -3.67 11.20
C MET A 84 6.09 -4.21 12.13
N SER A 85 6.76 -3.30 12.83
CA SER A 85 7.67 -3.65 13.92
C SER A 85 7.08 -3.23 15.26
N ASP A 86 7.25 -4.09 16.27
CA ASP A 86 6.94 -3.80 17.67
C ASP A 86 8.15 -3.25 18.46
N MET A 87 9.34 -3.24 17.85
CA MET A 87 10.56 -2.73 18.46
C MET A 87 10.70 -1.23 18.19
N GLY A 88 9.82 -0.46 18.85
CA GLY A 88 9.79 0.99 18.79
C GLY A 88 11.18 1.63 18.95
N GLN A 89 11.44 2.64 18.10
CA GLN A 89 12.64 3.48 17.98
C GLN A 89 13.79 2.99 17.09
N PHE A 90 13.90 1.70 16.76
CA PHE A 90 15.03 1.19 15.95
C PHE A 90 14.67 0.68 14.56
N ALA A 91 13.39 0.40 14.30
CA ALA A 91 12.85 0.19 12.96
C ALA A 91 12.10 1.47 12.55
N GLY A 92 12.22 1.90 11.30
CA GLY A 92 11.46 3.06 10.79
C GLY A 92 10.00 2.97 11.20
N TRP A 93 9.46 4.04 11.76
CA TRP A 93 8.12 4.07 12.35
C TRP A 93 6.99 4.05 11.31
N GLU A 94 7.32 4.01 10.02
CA GLU A 94 6.33 4.10 8.97
C GLU A 94 5.76 2.73 8.63
N PRO A 95 4.43 2.61 8.56
CA PRO A 95 3.76 1.44 8.01
C PRO A 95 4.28 1.11 6.62
N GLU A 96 4.84 -0.07 6.41
CA GLU A 96 5.22 -0.50 5.07
C GLU A 96 4.15 -1.43 4.51
N VAL A 97 3.44 -0.92 3.49
CA VAL A 97 2.51 -1.72 2.69
C VAL A 97 3.21 -2.11 1.41
N PHE A 98 3.29 -3.41 1.17
CA PHE A 98 3.90 -3.99 -0.01
C PHE A 98 2.85 -4.70 -0.87
N VAL A 99 3.16 -4.81 -2.15
CA VAL A 99 2.57 -5.83 -3.02
C VAL A 99 3.53 -7.00 -3.13
N SER A 100 2.97 -8.21 -3.08
CA SER A 100 3.70 -9.45 -3.28
C SER A 100 2.85 -10.39 -4.12
N TYR A 101 3.46 -11.47 -4.60
CA TYR A 101 2.78 -12.48 -5.39
C TYR A 101 3.14 -13.86 -4.86
N ASN A 102 2.14 -14.72 -4.72
CA ASN A 102 2.37 -16.11 -4.36
C ASN A 102 2.70 -16.93 -5.61
N HIS A 103 3.73 -17.77 -5.52
CA HIS A 103 4.02 -18.81 -6.49
C HIS A 103 3.92 -20.17 -5.78
N GLY A 104 2.81 -20.86 -5.98
CA GLY A 104 2.44 -22.04 -5.22
C GLY A 104 2.31 -21.77 -3.71
N LYS A 105 3.36 -22.13 -2.93
CA LYS A 105 3.40 -21.94 -1.46
C LYS A 105 4.51 -20.99 -1.00
N ALA A 106 5.20 -20.36 -1.95
CA ALA A 106 6.17 -19.31 -1.71
C ALA A 106 5.56 -17.93 -2.03
N ASN A 107 6.17 -16.88 -1.51
CA ASN A 107 5.77 -15.50 -1.75
C ASN A 107 7.00 -14.67 -2.14
N ASP A 108 6.86 -13.86 -3.17
CA ASP A 108 7.89 -12.93 -3.62
C ASP A 108 7.34 -11.50 -3.60
N ARG A 109 8.07 -10.57 -2.95
CA ARG A 109 7.73 -9.15 -2.99
C ARG A 109 7.98 -8.56 -4.37
N ILE A 110 7.06 -7.71 -4.80
CA ILE A 110 7.19 -6.97 -6.05
C ILE A 110 7.72 -5.57 -5.73
N PHE A 111 8.89 -5.23 -6.29
CA PHE A 111 9.46 -3.90 -6.12
C PHE A 111 8.62 -2.82 -6.81
N LEU A 112 8.14 -1.87 -6.02
CA LEU A 112 7.56 -0.61 -6.46
C LEU A 112 8.53 0.52 -6.14
N ASN A 113 8.78 1.39 -7.11
CA ASN A 113 9.45 2.65 -6.80
C ASN A 113 8.50 3.60 -6.03
N GLU A 114 9.02 4.72 -5.52
CA GLU A 114 8.25 5.67 -4.69
C GLU A 114 7.01 6.23 -5.41
N GLU A 115 7.11 6.51 -6.71
CA GLU A 115 5.99 7.01 -7.50
C GLU A 115 4.91 5.95 -7.70
N GLU A 116 5.31 4.72 -8.03
CA GLU A 116 4.40 3.59 -8.17
C GLU A 116 3.69 3.28 -6.85
N HIS A 117 4.43 3.28 -5.75
CA HIS A 117 3.89 3.05 -4.40
C HIS A 117 2.84 4.09 -4.03
N ARG A 118 3.18 5.39 -4.16
CA ARG A 118 2.26 6.52 -3.88
C ARG A 118 1.08 6.58 -4.85
N THR A 119 1.23 6.03 -6.06
CA THR A 119 0.13 5.94 -7.04
C THR A 119 -0.83 4.82 -6.66
N LEU A 120 -0.31 3.65 -6.29
CA LEU A 120 -1.11 2.47 -5.97
C LEU A 120 -1.79 2.59 -4.60
N PHE A 121 -1.09 3.14 -3.60
CA PHE A 121 -1.52 3.21 -2.22
C PHE A 121 -1.67 4.65 -1.71
N SER A 122 -2.64 4.86 -0.83
CA SER A 122 -2.85 6.12 -0.11
C SER A 122 -3.52 5.86 1.24
N ASN A 123 -3.58 6.87 2.12
CA ASN A 123 -4.18 6.77 3.44
C ASN A 123 -3.67 5.57 4.24
N ILE A 124 -2.35 5.34 4.18
CA ILE A 124 -1.70 4.24 4.89
C ILE A 124 -1.57 4.65 6.37
N SER A 125 -2.00 3.75 7.25
CA SER A 125 -1.76 3.86 8.68
C SER A 125 -1.68 2.47 9.28
N SER A 126 -0.67 2.22 10.10
CA SER A 126 -0.56 0.97 10.84
C SER A 126 -0.02 1.23 12.24
N GLN A 127 -0.32 0.31 13.15
CA GLN A 127 0.11 0.38 14.53
C GLN A 127 0.10 -1.01 15.15
N VAL A 128 1.07 -1.29 16.02
CA VAL A 128 0.96 -2.36 17.00
C VAL A 128 0.40 -1.76 18.29
N ILE A 129 -0.84 -2.14 18.65
CA ILE A 129 -1.53 -1.61 19.83
C ILE A 129 -2.24 -2.75 20.56
N ASP A 130 -2.07 -2.81 21.88
CA ASP A 130 -2.72 -3.81 22.75
C ASP A 130 -2.52 -5.26 22.29
N GLY A 131 -1.30 -5.58 21.82
CA GLY A 131 -0.98 -6.92 21.30
C GLY A 131 -1.66 -7.25 19.96
N ARG A 132 -2.01 -6.23 19.18
CA ARG A 132 -2.66 -6.37 17.88
C ARG A 132 -1.95 -5.54 16.82
N LEU A 133 -1.77 -6.15 15.65
CA LEU A 133 -1.41 -5.48 14.41
C LEU A 133 -2.67 -4.85 13.86
N VAL A 134 -2.71 -3.53 13.67
CA VAL A 134 -3.81 -2.84 13.00
C VAL A 134 -3.23 -2.16 11.77
N CYS A 135 -3.76 -2.43 10.59
CA CYS A 135 -3.30 -1.81 9.36
C CYS A 135 -4.44 -1.42 8.43
N HIS A 136 -4.32 -0.22 7.90
CA HIS A 136 -5.30 0.45 7.08
C HIS A 136 -4.59 1.05 5.87
N PHE A 137 -5.14 0.84 4.68
CA PHE A 137 -4.74 1.58 3.49
C PHE A 137 -5.90 1.72 2.51
N THR A 138 -5.69 2.53 1.49
CA THR A 138 -6.51 2.60 0.29
C THR A 138 -5.66 2.18 -0.90
N ARG A 139 -6.12 1.18 -1.67
CA ARG A 139 -5.47 0.68 -2.89
C ARG A 139 -6.31 1.03 -4.12
N GLN A 140 -5.67 1.29 -5.26
CA GLN A 140 -6.39 1.41 -6.53
C GLN A 140 -7.01 0.07 -6.97
N ILE A 141 -8.24 0.11 -7.47
CA ILE A 141 -8.96 -1.07 -7.99
C ILE A 141 -8.35 -1.48 -9.33
N ILE A 142 -8.19 -0.51 -10.23
CA ILE A 142 -7.45 -0.60 -11.48
C ILE A 142 -6.11 0.13 -11.26
N PRO A 143 -5.00 -0.60 -11.12
CA PRO A 143 -3.69 0.02 -10.93
C PRO A 143 -3.32 0.93 -12.11
N LYS A 144 -2.85 2.15 -11.81
CA LYS A 144 -2.28 3.11 -12.78
C LYS A 144 -0.75 3.09 -12.77
N ILE A 145 -0.17 1.91 -12.55
CA ILE A 145 1.27 1.66 -12.54
C ILE A 145 1.59 0.55 -13.56
N ASP A 146 2.87 0.28 -13.80
CA ASP A 146 3.28 -0.90 -14.56
C ASP A 146 2.68 -2.17 -13.93
N ASN A 147 2.19 -3.09 -14.76
CA ASN A 147 1.53 -4.30 -14.26
C ASN A 147 2.51 -5.35 -13.71
N LYS A 148 3.82 -5.06 -13.73
CA LYS A 148 4.91 -5.89 -13.22
C LYS A 148 4.85 -7.30 -13.80
N ASN A 149 4.78 -7.40 -15.13
CA ASN A 149 4.59 -8.66 -15.88
C ASN A 149 3.28 -9.40 -15.55
N GLY A 150 2.24 -8.66 -15.16
CA GLY A 150 0.92 -9.20 -14.82
C GLY A 150 0.75 -9.59 -13.35
N LEU A 151 1.76 -9.39 -12.51
CA LEU A 151 1.72 -9.70 -11.07
C LEU A 151 0.94 -8.66 -10.26
N VAL A 152 0.81 -7.43 -10.77
CA VAL A 152 -0.04 -6.38 -10.18
C VAL A 152 -1.23 -6.13 -11.10
N GLY A 153 -2.38 -6.68 -10.72
CA GLY A 153 -3.60 -6.69 -11.54
C GLY A 153 -4.78 -5.89 -10.97
N SER A 154 -5.82 -5.83 -11.80
CA SER A 154 -7.12 -5.27 -11.48
C SER A 154 -7.85 -6.07 -10.39
N LEU A 155 -8.50 -5.37 -9.47
CA LEU A 155 -9.42 -5.91 -8.47
C LEU A 155 -10.90 -5.80 -8.91
N ASP A 156 -11.16 -5.55 -10.19
CA ASP A 156 -12.50 -5.52 -10.81
C ASP A 156 -12.87 -6.88 -11.42
N LYS A 157 -12.73 -7.95 -10.63
CA LYS A 157 -13.18 -9.31 -10.94
C LYS A 157 -13.43 -10.11 -9.67
N ASP A 158 -14.03 -11.28 -9.81
CA ASP A 158 -14.40 -12.18 -8.72
C ASP A 158 -13.20 -13.00 -8.22
N PHE A 159 -12.83 -12.83 -6.94
CA PHE A 159 -11.74 -13.58 -6.28
C PHE A 159 -12.22 -14.35 -5.05
N TYR A 160 -11.59 -15.48 -4.74
CA TYR A 160 -11.49 -15.89 -3.35
C TYR A 160 -10.55 -14.93 -2.62
N VAL A 161 -11.02 -14.36 -1.51
CA VAL A 161 -10.24 -13.42 -0.72
C VAL A 161 -9.68 -14.16 0.49
N MET A 162 -8.40 -13.97 0.74
CA MET A 162 -7.67 -14.64 1.82
C MET A 162 -7.08 -13.60 2.77
N ALA A 163 -6.88 -13.98 4.02
CA ALA A 163 -6.04 -13.22 4.93
C ALA A 163 -5.17 -14.13 5.81
N ALA A 164 -3.93 -13.70 6.01
CA ALA A 164 -2.92 -14.42 6.79
C ALA A 164 -2.09 -13.45 7.63
N THR A 165 -1.45 -13.96 8.67
CA THR A 165 -0.52 -13.22 9.52
C THR A 165 0.64 -14.12 9.91
N GLY A 166 1.80 -13.51 10.16
CA GLY A 166 3.03 -14.22 10.49
C GLY A 166 4.18 -13.27 10.79
N SER A 167 5.38 -13.83 10.94
CA SER A 167 6.61 -13.06 11.10
C SER A 167 7.12 -12.60 9.74
N ALA A 168 7.79 -11.46 9.69
CA ALA A 168 8.40 -10.92 8.48
C ALA A 168 9.90 -10.69 8.68
N GLN A 169 10.60 -10.53 7.57
CA GLN A 169 11.96 -10.03 7.46
C GLN A 169 11.96 -8.77 6.56
N PRO A 170 13.06 -8.01 6.52
CA PRO A 170 13.11 -6.77 5.73
C PRO A 170 12.72 -6.93 4.27
N ASP A 171 12.98 -8.09 3.65
CA ASP A 171 12.74 -8.32 2.21
C ASP A 171 11.72 -9.43 1.91
N GLU A 172 11.19 -10.13 2.91
CA GLU A 172 10.30 -11.28 2.73
C GLU A 172 9.32 -11.48 3.89
N VAL A 173 8.30 -12.29 3.67
CA VAL A 173 7.39 -12.77 4.72
C VAL A 173 7.61 -14.25 4.97
N ASN A 174 7.57 -14.67 6.23
CA ASN A 174 7.66 -16.08 6.57
C ASN A 174 6.30 -16.77 6.39
N ALA A 175 6.32 -18.10 6.28
CA ALA A 175 5.11 -18.89 6.27
C ALA A 175 4.22 -18.57 7.47
N HIS A 176 2.92 -18.37 7.21
CA HIS A 176 1.90 -18.28 8.23
C HIS A 176 1.71 -19.64 8.93
N ASP A 177 0.88 -19.68 9.98
CA ASP A 177 0.57 -20.93 10.69
C ASP A 177 -0.07 -21.96 9.73
N MET A 178 0.46 -23.18 9.72
CA MET A 178 0.02 -24.29 8.86
C MET A 178 -0.87 -25.30 9.59
N ASN A 179 -1.08 -25.13 10.89
CA ASN A 179 -1.97 -26.00 11.66
C ASN A 179 -3.43 -25.60 11.44
N HIS A 180 -4.18 -26.41 10.70
CA HIS A 180 -5.60 -26.18 10.39
C HIS A 180 -6.50 -25.96 11.62
N GLY A 181 -6.12 -26.48 12.80
CA GLY A 181 -6.85 -26.27 14.06
C GLY A 181 -6.52 -24.96 14.78
N SER A 182 -5.50 -24.23 14.32
CA SER A 182 -5.05 -22.99 14.94
C SER A 182 -5.96 -21.81 14.62
N HIS A 183 -6.13 -20.92 15.60
CA HIS A 183 -6.77 -19.62 15.39
C HIS A 183 -5.94 -18.70 14.48
N PHE A 184 -4.64 -18.96 14.31
CA PHE A 184 -3.74 -18.22 13.40
C PHE A 184 -3.69 -18.78 11.99
N TYR A 185 -4.30 -19.96 11.73
CA TYR A 185 -4.37 -20.49 10.37
C TYR A 185 -5.16 -19.52 9.46
N PRO A 186 -4.73 -19.29 8.21
CA PRO A 186 -5.35 -18.30 7.33
C PRO A 186 -6.86 -18.45 7.19
N ILE A 187 -7.51 -17.35 6.84
CA ILE A 187 -8.91 -17.33 6.44
C ILE A 187 -9.04 -17.19 4.93
N VAL A 188 -10.03 -17.87 4.37
CA VAL A 188 -10.43 -17.78 2.97
C VAL A 188 -11.93 -17.52 2.94
N SER A 189 -12.39 -16.67 2.02
CA SER A 189 -13.83 -16.42 1.82
C SER A 189 -14.54 -17.70 1.37
N SER A 190 -15.77 -17.90 1.85
CA SER A 190 -16.57 -19.08 1.46
C SER A 190 -17.10 -19.00 0.01
N ALA A 191 -17.06 -17.82 -0.59
CA ALA A 191 -17.47 -17.56 -1.95
C ALA A 191 -16.53 -16.53 -2.59
N ARG A 192 -16.59 -16.42 -3.92
CA ARG A 192 -15.89 -15.36 -4.63
C ARG A 192 -16.54 -14.00 -4.33
N ILE A 193 -15.71 -12.97 -4.24
CA ILE A 193 -16.10 -11.59 -3.99
C ILE A 193 -15.43 -10.74 -5.06
N ASN A 194 -16.18 -9.81 -5.68
CA ASN A 194 -15.60 -8.78 -6.53
C ASN A 194 -15.32 -7.53 -5.68
N PRO A 195 -14.06 -7.19 -5.34
CA PRO A 195 -13.76 -6.04 -4.51
C PRO A 195 -14.31 -4.71 -5.05
N SER A 196 -14.40 -4.57 -6.37
CA SER A 196 -14.91 -3.35 -7.02
C SER A 196 -16.41 -3.13 -6.82
N GLN A 197 -17.15 -4.19 -6.47
CA GLN A 197 -18.61 -4.18 -6.31
C GLN A 197 -19.06 -4.17 -4.84
N VAL A 198 -18.11 -4.05 -3.91
CA VAL A 198 -18.37 -4.04 -2.46
C VAL A 198 -18.38 -2.60 -1.95
N GLY A 199 -19.53 -2.10 -1.51
CA GLY A 199 -19.66 -0.71 -1.07
C GLY A 199 -21.06 -0.18 -1.27
N GLU A 200 -21.37 0.97 -0.66
CA GLU A 200 -22.54 1.77 -1.05
C GLU A 200 -22.33 2.37 -2.45
N ILE A 201 -21.07 2.70 -2.76
CA ILE A 201 -20.61 3.09 -4.08
C ILE A 201 -19.93 1.88 -4.69
N LYS A 202 -20.18 1.65 -5.97
CA LYS A 202 -19.52 0.60 -6.75
C LYS A 202 -18.57 1.24 -7.74
N TYR A 203 -17.45 0.58 -8.02
CA TYR A 203 -16.60 0.98 -9.12
C TYR A 203 -17.31 0.68 -10.45
N ASN A 204 -17.27 1.65 -11.35
CA ASN A 204 -17.75 1.49 -12.72
C ASN A 204 -16.66 1.99 -13.67
N HIS A 205 -15.97 1.05 -14.32
CA HIS A 205 -14.89 1.32 -15.26
C HIS A 205 -15.29 2.29 -16.40
N LEU A 206 -16.58 2.29 -16.80
CA LEU A 206 -17.08 3.15 -17.88
C LEU A 206 -17.17 4.63 -17.48
N LEU A 207 -17.30 4.95 -16.19
CA LEU A 207 -17.35 6.33 -15.71
C LEU A 207 -15.96 6.93 -15.52
N ASP A 208 -14.96 6.09 -15.23
CA ASP A 208 -13.59 6.52 -14.94
C ASP A 208 -12.81 6.84 -16.24
N THR A 209 -13.09 6.11 -17.33
CA THR A 209 -12.55 6.38 -18.67
C THR A 209 -13.07 7.70 -19.26
N ASN A 210 -14.32 8.08 -18.97
CA ASN A 210 -14.89 9.36 -19.39
C ASN A 210 -14.26 10.57 -18.68
N MET A 211 -13.64 10.38 -17.51
CA MET A 211 -12.91 11.46 -16.81
C MET A 211 -11.52 11.71 -17.42
N ILE A 212 -10.96 10.75 -18.17
CA ILE A 212 -9.69 10.89 -18.90
C ILE A 212 -9.90 11.47 -20.30
N GLN A 213 -11.08 11.32 -20.90
CA GLN A 213 -11.44 11.94 -22.18
C GLN A 213 -12.04 13.35 -22.02
N LYS A 214 -11.32 14.28 -21.38
CA LYS A 214 -11.65 15.71 -21.51
C LYS A 214 -10.74 16.38 -22.55
N GLN A 215 -11.23 16.33 -23.79
CA GLN A 215 -10.92 17.12 -24.99
C GLN A 215 -9.45 17.30 -25.44
N PRO A 216 -9.11 16.97 -26.71
CA PRO A 216 -7.89 17.46 -27.34
C PRO A 216 -7.92 18.99 -27.40
N ALA A 217 -6.84 19.63 -26.97
CA ALA A 217 -6.58 21.02 -27.29
C ALA A 217 -6.57 21.17 -28.82
N THR A 218 -7.55 21.89 -29.35
CA THR A 218 -7.57 22.25 -30.77
C THR A 218 -6.39 23.17 -31.06
N ASN A 219 -5.47 22.68 -31.89
CA ASN A 219 -4.38 23.44 -32.49
C ASN A 219 -4.91 24.69 -33.20
N ALA A 220 -4.69 25.87 -32.63
CA ALA A 220 -4.74 27.13 -33.37
C ALA A 220 -3.34 27.41 -33.95
N LYS A 221 -3.23 27.30 -35.27
CA LYS A 221 -2.03 27.66 -36.05
C LYS A 221 -1.88 29.20 -36.10
N PRO A 222 -0.66 29.76 -36.09
CA PRO A 222 -0.45 31.21 -35.98
C PRO A 222 -0.79 31.91 -37.30
N SER A 223 -1.52 33.02 -37.23
CA SER A 223 -1.70 33.93 -38.36
C SER A 223 -0.51 34.90 -38.42
N SER A 224 0.06 35.00 -39.62
CA SER A 224 1.16 35.88 -39.98
C SER A 224 0.69 37.34 -40.05
N SER A 225 1.46 38.26 -39.46
CA SER A 225 1.48 39.67 -39.88
C SER A 225 2.81 40.31 -39.52
N THR A 226 3.64 40.57 -40.52
CA THR A 226 4.70 41.60 -40.50
C THR A 226 4.05 42.89 -41.01
N PRO A 227 4.45 44.10 -40.54
CA PRO A 227 5.54 44.77 -41.24
C PRO A 227 6.43 45.72 -40.39
N THR A 228 7.61 45.98 -40.95
CA THR A 228 8.44 47.22 -40.90
C THR A 228 9.44 47.48 -39.76
N VAL A 229 10.70 47.18 -40.10
CA VAL A 229 11.96 47.94 -39.92
C VAL A 229 11.89 49.30 -39.22
N SER A 230 12.72 49.44 -38.17
CA SER A 230 13.50 50.65 -37.90
C SER A 230 14.84 50.29 -37.25
N THR A 231 15.92 50.68 -37.91
CA THR A 231 17.34 50.60 -37.56
C THR A 231 17.70 51.37 -36.29
N SER A 232 18.55 50.79 -35.44
CA SER A 232 19.74 51.48 -34.92
C SER A 232 20.78 50.49 -34.35
N SER A 233 22.02 50.82 -34.67
CA SER A 233 23.31 50.21 -34.35
C SER A 233 23.65 50.14 -32.86
N ASN A 234 24.33 49.08 -32.42
CA ASN A 234 25.74 49.18 -31.97
C ASN A 234 26.41 47.83 -31.64
N ARG A 235 27.65 47.76 -32.12
CA ARG A 235 28.84 46.93 -31.81
C ARG A 235 28.99 46.72 -30.28
N SER A 236 29.50 45.63 -29.71
CA SER A 236 30.86 45.07 -29.84
C SER A 236 30.99 43.80 -28.98
N ASP A 237 31.95 42.94 -29.34
CA ASP A 237 32.42 41.74 -28.65
C ASP A 237 32.96 41.98 -27.22
N SER A 238 32.88 40.99 -26.34
CA SER A 238 34.09 40.24 -25.91
C SER A 238 33.74 39.10 -24.93
N GLU A 239 34.40 37.97 -25.16
CA GLU A 239 34.55 36.84 -24.25
C GLU A 239 35.22 37.23 -22.93
N THR A 240 34.91 36.53 -21.84
CA THR A 240 35.94 36.10 -20.88
C THR A 240 35.43 34.95 -20.01
N GLU A 241 36.24 33.90 -19.98
CA GLU A 241 36.17 32.77 -19.05
C GLU A 241 36.30 33.24 -17.59
N ASN A 242 35.68 32.53 -16.64
CA ASN A 242 36.47 31.98 -15.55
C ASN A 242 35.75 30.90 -14.72
N SER A 243 36.55 29.85 -14.49
CA SER A 243 36.38 28.72 -13.58
C SER A 243 36.31 29.16 -12.12
N SER A 244 35.54 28.45 -11.29
CA SER A 244 35.97 28.09 -9.94
C SER A 244 35.07 27.01 -9.31
N THR A 245 35.69 25.87 -9.08
CA THR A 245 35.28 24.79 -8.18
C THR A 245 35.28 25.24 -6.73
N SER A 246 34.29 24.81 -5.92
CA SER A 246 34.41 24.85 -4.47
C SER A 246 33.89 23.54 -3.85
N SER A 247 34.83 22.80 -3.28
CA SER A 247 34.65 21.56 -2.54
C SER A 247 34.25 21.89 -1.10
N ILE A 248 33.15 21.31 -0.60
CA ILE A 248 32.76 21.41 0.82
C ILE A 248 33.09 20.09 1.51
N SER A 249 34.05 20.16 2.43
CA SER A 249 34.49 19.07 3.31
C SER A 249 33.45 18.80 4.40
N VAL A 250 33.03 17.54 4.55
CA VAL A 250 32.17 17.07 5.64
C VAL A 250 33.06 16.66 6.82
N ALA A 251 32.91 17.31 7.97
CA ALA A 251 33.54 16.92 9.23
C ALA A 251 32.53 16.15 10.09
N PHE A 252 32.83 14.88 10.37
CA PHE A 252 32.11 14.05 11.35
C PHE A 252 32.54 14.40 12.77
N ALA A 253 31.58 14.72 13.64
CA ALA A 253 31.79 14.83 15.08
C ALA A 253 31.19 13.62 15.78
N ILE A 254 32.05 12.79 16.38
CA ILE A 254 31.72 11.69 17.27
C ILE A 254 31.57 12.28 18.69
N ILE A 255 30.41 12.10 19.31
CA ILE A 255 30.23 12.39 20.74
C ILE A 255 29.93 11.07 21.45
N ALA A 256 30.93 10.56 22.16
CA ALA A 256 30.78 9.55 23.20
C ALA A 256 30.56 10.26 24.54
N LEU A 257 29.48 9.92 25.24
CA LEU A 257 29.28 10.31 26.63
C LEU A 257 29.15 9.06 27.50
N LEU A 258 30.24 8.78 28.19
CA LEU A 258 30.34 7.92 29.36
C LEU A 258 30.24 8.80 30.62
N ASN A 259 29.34 8.45 31.54
CA ASN A 259 29.48 8.63 32.99
C ASN A 259 28.37 7.82 33.66
N ARG A 260 28.65 6.69 34.32
CA ARG A 260 29.23 6.48 35.68
C ARG A 260 28.21 6.64 36.81
N LEU A 261 28.14 5.56 37.61
CA LEU A 261 27.89 5.49 39.07
C LEU A 261 26.45 5.68 39.56
N LEU A 262 25.71 4.56 39.66
CA LEU A 262 25.30 3.89 40.91
C LEU A 262 24.68 2.53 40.57
#